data_AF-A0A9D1KAZ5-F1
#
_entry.id   AF-A0A9D1KAZ5-F1
#
_cell.length_a   1.000
_cell.length_b   1.000
_cell.length_c   1.000
_cell.angle_alpha   90.00
_cell.angle_beta   90.00
_cell.angle_gamma   90.00
#
_symmetry.space_group_name_H-M   'P 1'
#
loop_
_entity.id
_entity.type
_entity.pdbx_description
1 polymer ?
#
loop_
_entity_poly.entity_id
_entity_poly.type
_entity_poly.pdbx_seq_one_letter_code
_entity_poly.pdbx_strand_id
1 'polypeptide(L)'
;MSYAVGIDIGGTHIRLAIVSKTGKIEQVIKEKTDKSNGKDSLLAQIVSLYHQLDIKKYQPIGIGIGVPGPVNPKDGSVYVIPNLNITDIPLKEYVKQHLGLPVYVGNDANVAALAEASVGNGKDAEVVQYLTLSTGIGGGLILSKKMITGHYGFGQEVG
;
A
#
# COMPACT_ATOMS: atom_id res chain seq x y z
N MET A 1 -17.73 9.44 10.66
CA MET A 1 -16.78 8.31 10.79
C MET A 1 -15.78 8.46 9.64
N SER A 2 -14.47 8.44 9.87
CA SER A 2 -13.50 8.60 8.79
C SER A 2 -13.11 7.24 8.19
N TYR A 3 -13.06 7.19 6.86
CA TYR A 3 -12.69 6.03 6.07
C TYR A 3 -11.51 6.36 5.17
N ALA A 4 -10.75 5.35 4.76
CA ALA A 4 -9.71 5.44 3.76
C ALA A 4 -9.84 4.26 2.79
N VAL A 5 -9.20 4.38 1.63
CA VAL A 5 -9.02 3.24 0.72
C VAL A 5 -7.62 2.68 0.92
N GLY A 6 -7.52 1.40 1.24
CA GLY A 6 -6.27 0.64 1.21
C GLY A 6 -6.14 -0.10 -0.12
N ILE A 7 -4.97 -0.04 -0.75
CA ILE A 7 -4.65 -0.76 -1.98
C ILE A 7 -3.42 -1.63 -1.71
N ASP A 8 -3.56 -2.94 -1.89
CA ASP A 8 -2.48 -3.93 -1.77
C ASP A 8 -2.19 -4.50 -3.16
N ILE A 9 -1.03 -4.14 -3.72
CA ILE A 9 -0.60 -4.57 -5.04
C ILE A 9 0.29 -5.80 -4.86
N GLY A 10 -0.22 -6.97 -5.23
CA GLY A 10 0.56 -8.20 -5.25
C GLY A 10 0.96 -8.63 -6.67
N GLY A 11 1.92 -9.55 -6.75
CA GLY A 11 2.33 -10.16 -8.02
C GLY A 11 1.24 -11.02 -8.69
N THR A 12 0.28 -11.53 -7.91
CA THR A 12 -0.81 -12.39 -8.42
C THR A 12 -2.17 -11.71 -8.35
N HIS A 13 -2.43 -10.96 -7.28
CA HIS A 13 -3.70 -10.30 -7.06
C HIS A 13 -3.47 -8.87 -6.59
N ILE A 14 -4.37 -7.99 -6.99
CA ILE A 14 -4.54 -6.66 -6.41
C ILE A 14 -5.79 -6.65 -5.53
N ARG A 15 -5.72 -5.96 -4.40
CA ARG A 15 -6.86 -5.78 -3.49
C ARG A 15 -7.08 -4.31 -3.21
N LEU A 16 -8.35 -3.89 -3.23
CA LEU A 16 -8.77 -2.59 -2.75
C LEU A 16 -9.78 -2.78 -1.62
N ALA A 17 -9.66 -1.99 -0.55
CA ALA A 17 -10.55 -2.08 0.59
C ALA A 17 -10.95 -0.69 1.11
N ILE A 18 -12.21 -0.53 1.50
CA ILE A 18 -12.63 0.59 2.33
C ILE A 18 -12.38 0.20 3.79
N VAL A 19 -11.55 0.99 4.48
CA VAL A 19 -11.12 0.73 5.85
C VAL A 19 -11.51 1.90 6.73
N SER A 20 -12.15 1.63 7.86
CA SER A 20 -12.48 2.64 8.87
C SER A 20 -11.26 3.00 9.72
N LYS A 21 -11.34 4.10 10.49
CA LYS A 21 -10.30 4.52 11.44
C LYS A 21 -9.88 3.42 12.45
N THR A 22 -10.76 2.47 12.77
CA THR A 22 -10.45 1.38 13.72
C THR A 22 -9.83 0.15 13.04
N GLY A 23 -9.55 0.21 11.73
CA GLY A 23 -9.03 -0.93 10.97
C GLY A 23 -10.11 -1.90 10.46
N LYS A 24 -11.39 -1.66 10.76
CA LYS A 24 -12.47 -2.48 10.22
C LYS A 24 -12.60 -2.29 8.71
N ILE A 25 -12.57 -3.40 7.96
CA ILE A 25 -12.81 -3.46 6.52
C ILE A 25 -14.33 -3.48 6.28
N GLU A 26 -14.84 -2.50 5.53
CA GLU A 26 -16.27 -2.39 5.20
C GLU A 26 -16.61 -2.97 3.83
N GLN A 27 -15.66 -2.89 2.89
CA GLN A 27 -15.78 -3.45 1.55
C GLN A 27 -14.39 -3.87 1.09
N VAL A 28 -14.30 -4.98 0.35
CA VAL A 28 -13.08 -5.44 -0.29
C VAL A 28 -13.37 -5.93 -1.70
N ILE A 29 -12.49 -5.58 -2.63
CA ILE A 29 -12.46 -6.09 -4.00
C ILE A 29 -11.10 -6.74 -4.20
N LYS A 30 -11.08 -7.91 -4.82
CA LYS A 30 -9.87 -8.67 -5.13
C LYS A 30 -9.95 -9.17 -6.55
N GLU A 31 -8.97 -8.81 -7.36
CA GLU A 31 -8.85 -9.24 -8.75
C GLU A 31 -7.46 -9.77 -9.05
N LYS A 32 -7.32 -10.54 -10.13
CA LYS A 32 -6.00 -10.92 -10.65
C LYS A 32 -5.27 -9.67 -11.15
N THR A 33 -3.98 -9.54 -10.82
CA THR A 33 -3.18 -8.40 -11.28
C THR A 33 -3.05 -8.45 -12.81
N ASP A 34 -3.44 -7.36 -13.49
CA ASP A 34 -3.34 -7.25 -14.94
C ASP A 34 -1.90 -6.95 -15.36
N LYS A 35 -1.30 -7.89 -16.10
CA LYS A 35 0.10 -7.84 -16.56
C LYS A 35 0.21 -7.60 -18.07
N SER A 36 -0.91 -7.37 -18.75
CA SER A 36 -0.97 -7.36 -20.22
C SER A 36 -0.17 -6.22 -20.86
N ASN A 37 -0.08 -5.06 -20.20
CA ASN A 37 0.59 -3.87 -20.74
C ASN A 37 1.42 -3.15 -19.66
N GLY A 38 2.17 -3.91 -18.86
CA GLY A 38 3.10 -3.37 -17.87
C GLY A 38 2.43 -2.40 -16.87
N LYS A 39 3.04 -1.23 -16.67
CA LYS A 39 2.52 -0.23 -15.71
C LYS A 39 1.17 0.34 -16.10
N ASP A 40 0.90 0.50 -17.39
CA ASP A 40 -0.32 1.18 -17.84
C ASP A 40 -1.56 0.34 -17.54
N SER A 41 -1.48 -0.99 -17.75
CA SER A 41 -2.58 -1.89 -17.37
C SER A 41 -2.80 -1.92 -15.86
N LEU A 42 -1.72 -1.95 -15.06
CA LEU A 42 -1.80 -1.91 -13.60
C LEU A 42 -2.45 -0.60 -13.10
N LEU A 43 -2.03 0.54 -13.63
CA LEU A 43 -2.53 1.85 -13.25
C LEU A 43 -4.00 2.05 -13.64
N ALA A 44 -4.38 1.63 -14.85
CA ALA A 44 -5.78 1.63 -15.29
C ALA A 44 -6.64 0.68 -14.44
N GLN A 45 -6.11 -0.50 -14.10
CA GLN A 45 -6.79 -1.47 -13.23
C GLN A 45 -7.08 -0.87 -11.85
N ILE A 46 -6.12 -0.17 -11.23
CA ILE A 46 -6.33 0.49 -9.92
C ILE A 46 -7.50 1.46 -9.97
N VAL A 47 -7.55 2.33 -10.98
CA VAL A 47 -8.63 3.32 -11.14
C VAL A 47 -9.97 2.62 -11.38
N SER A 48 -9.99 1.59 -12.24
CA SER A 48 -11.20 0.80 -12.51
C SER A 48 -11.76 0.15 -11.25
N LEU A 49 -10.91 -0.51 -10.45
CA LEU A 49 -11.32 -1.15 -9.20
C LEU A 49 -11.77 -0.16 -8.15
N TYR A 50 -11.17 1.04 -8.09
CA TYR A 50 -11.62 2.09 -7.17
C TYR A 50 -13.07 2.49 -7.45
N HIS A 51 -13.47 2.59 -8.72
CA HIS A 51 -14.84 2.94 -9.10
C HIS A 51 -15.88 1.86 -8.79
N GLN A 52 -15.46 0.65 -8.45
CA GLN A 52 -16.35 -0.42 -7.98
C GLN A 52 -16.61 -0.35 -6.46
N LEU A 53 -15.87 0.49 -5.72
CA LEU A 53 -16.11 0.73 -4.30
C LEU A 53 -17.27 1.69 -4.09
N ASP A 54 -17.99 1.57 -2.97
CA ASP A 54 -19.10 2.45 -2.62
C ASP A 54 -18.61 3.79 -2.03
N ILE A 55 -17.85 4.55 -2.83
CA ILE A 55 -17.18 5.80 -2.45
C ILE A 55 -18.19 6.84 -1.94
N LYS A 56 -19.41 6.87 -2.50
CA LYS A 56 -20.47 7.82 -2.09
C LYS A 56 -20.96 7.54 -0.67
N LYS A 57 -21.12 6.28 -0.29
CA LYS A 57 -21.54 5.89 1.05
C LYS A 57 -20.49 6.19 2.11
N TYR A 58 -19.23 5.88 1.82
CA TYR A 58 -18.16 5.91 2.84
C TYR A 58 -17.31 7.18 2.83
N GLN A 59 -17.28 7.95 1.73
CA GLN A 59 -16.55 9.22 1.61
C GLN A 59 -15.11 9.16 2.15
N PRO A 60 -14.24 8.30 1.57
CA PRO A 60 -12.89 8.13 2.07
C PRO A 60 -12.07 9.42 1.95
N ILE A 61 -11.26 9.71 2.96
CA ILE A 61 -10.46 10.94 3.05
C ILE A 61 -9.08 10.84 2.38
N GLY A 62 -8.70 9.65 1.94
CA GLY A 62 -7.39 9.38 1.36
C GLY A 62 -7.19 7.93 0.96
N ILE A 63 -6.06 7.67 0.31
CA ILE A 63 -5.67 6.39 -0.26
C ILE A 63 -4.27 6.01 0.26
N GLY A 64 -4.13 4.81 0.81
CA GLY A 64 -2.85 4.19 1.15
C GLY A 64 -2.57 3.01 0.23
N ILE A 65 -1.37 2.93 -0.33
CA ILE A 65 -0.97 1.89 -1.29
C ILE A 65 0.28 1.15 -0.78
N GLY A 66 0.18 -0.17 -0.65
CA GLY A 66 1.28 -1.09 -0.41
C GLY A 66 1.76 -1.72 -1.71
N VAL A 67 3.07 -1.72 -1.96
CA VAL A 67 3.69 -2.31 -3.15
C VAL A 67 4.85 -3.24 -2.80
N PRO A 68 5.08 -4.32 -3.58
CA PRO A 68 6.18 -5.24 -3.34
C PRO A 68 7.42 -4.73 -4.08
N GLY A 69 8.00 -3.66 -3.56
CA GLY A 69 9.18 -3.05 -4.16
C GLY A 69 9.60 -1.73 -3.51
N PRO A 70 10.79 -1.23 -3.88
CA PRO A 70 11.34 0.02 -3.36
C PRO A 70 10.51 1.23 -3.82
N VAL A 71 10.16 2.09 -2.86
CA VAL A 71 9.38 3.31 -3.06
C VAL A 71 10.26 4.54 -2.82
N ASN A 72 10.22 5.51 -3.71
CA ASN A 72 10.86 6.79 -3.50
C ASN A 72 10.09 7.61 -2.43
N PRO A 73 10.70 7.92 -1.27
CA PRO A 73 9.99 8.62 -0.19
C PRO A 73 9.63 10.07 -0.54
N LYS A 74 10.26 10.68 -1.55
CA LYS A 74 10.00 12.08 -1.93
C LYS A 74 8.71 12.23 -2.73
N ASP A 75 8.51 11.40 -3.74
CA ASP A 75 7.43 11.54 -4.72
C ASP A 75 6.47 10.34 -4.76
N GLY A 76 6.75 9.25 -4.04
CA GLY A 76 5.91 8.05 -4.01
C GLY A 76 5.91 7.26 -5.33
N SER A 77 6.92 7.46 -6.18
CA SER A 77 7.17 6.59 -7.33
C SER A 77 7.72 5.23 -6.88
N VAL A 78 7.44 4.20 -7.66
CA VAL A 78 7.94 2.84 -7.43
C VAL A 78 9.00 2.53 -8.48
N TYR A 79 10.22 2.23 -8.03
CA TYR A 79 11.33 1.99 -8.97
C TYR A 79 11.12 0.69 -9.75
N VAL A 80 10.70 -0.37 -9.06
CA VAL A 80 10.46 -1.69 -9.65
C VAL A 80 9.45 -2.47 -8.84
N ILE A 81 8.59 -3.25 -9.51
CA ILE A 81 7.82 -4.34 -8.93
C ILE A 81 8.35 -5.64 -9.53
N PRO A 82 9.26 -6.36 -8.84
CA PRO A 82 10.00 -7.49 -9.44
C PRO A 82 9.08 -8.60 -9.97
N ASN A 83 8.05 -8.97 -9.21
CA ASN A 83 7.11 -10.03 -9.59
C ASN A 83 6.22 -9.69 -10.81
N LEU A 84 6.25 -8.44 -11.26
CA LEU A 84 5.51 -7.97 -12.43
C LEU A 84 6.45 -7.54 -13.57
N ASN A 85 7.77 -7.45 -13.35
CA ASN A 85 8.74 -6.87 -14.29
C ASN A 85 8.36 -5.46 -14.80
N ILE A 86 7.84 -4.62 -13.90
CA ILE A 86 7.44 -3.24 -14.20
C ILE A 86 8.38 -2.29 -13.46
N THR A 87 8.87 -1.26 -14.14
CA THR A 87 9.74 -0.21 -13.57
C THR A 87 9.18 1.20 -13.75
N ASP A 88 9.74 2.15 -13.00
CA ASP A 88 9.51 3.60 -13.12
C ASP A 88 8.02 3.96 -13.14
N ILE A 89 7.34 3.61 -12.06
CA ILE A 89 5.89 3.74 -11.92
C ILE A 89 5.59 5.03 -11.15
N PRO A 90 4.96 6.05 -11.76
CA PRO A 90 4.57 7.29 -11.09
C PRO A 90 3.30 7.09 -10.27
N LEU A 91 3.29 6.09 -9.38
CA LEU A 91 2.08 5.54 -8.77
C LEU A 91 1.28 6.57 -7.98
N LYS A 92 1.95 7.30 -7.08
CA LYS A 92 1.29 8.35 -6.28
C LYS A 92 0.64 9.41 -7.15
N GLU A 93 1.41 9.96 -8.10
CA GLU A 93 0.95 11.07 -8.93
C GLU A 93 -0.19 10.64 -9.86
N TYR A 94 -0.05 9.49 -10.52
CA TYR A 94 -1.09 8.95 -11.39
C TYR A 94 -2.41 8.75 -10.63
N VAL A 95 -2.37 8.04 -9.49
CA VAL A 95 -3.58 7.75 -8.70
C VAL A 95 -4.21 9.04 -8.16
N LYS A 96 -3.39 10.00 -7.71
CA LYS A 96 -3.85 11.30 -7.21
C LYS A 96 -4.55 12.09 -8.31
N GLN A 97 -3.98 12.18 -9.51
CA GLN A 97 -4.56 12.89 -10.64
C GLN A 97 -5.91 12.32 -11.06
N HIS A 98 -6.06 10.99 -11.06
CA HIS A 98 -7.28 10.33 -11.54
C HIS A 98 -8.38 10.25 -10.48
N LEU A 99 -8.02 10.14 -9.19
CA LEU A 99 -9.00 9.91 -8.12
C LEU A 99 -9.25 11.13 -7.23
N GLY A 100 -8.43 12.19 -7.32
CA GLY A 100 -8.64 13.45 -6.61
C GLY A 100 -8.46 13.39 -5.10
N LEU A 101 -7.89 12.31 -4.56
CA LEU A 101 -7.66 12.11 -3.12
C LEU A 101 -6.18 12.20 -2.75
N PRO A 102 -5.82 12.54 -1.50
CA PRO A 102 -4.47 12.35 -0.99
C PRO A 102 -4.02 10.89 -1.12
N VAL A 103 -2.84 10.66 -1.68
CA VAL A 103 -2.26 9.31 -1.89
C VAL A 103 -0.94 9.18 -1.13
N TYR A 104 -0.80 8.07 -0.41
CA TYR A 104 0.43 7.65 0.26
C TYR A 104 0.83 6.27 -0.25
N VAL A 105 2.12 6.09 -0.55
CA VAL A 105 2.66 4.84 -1.10
C VAL A 105 3.78 4.38 -0.18
N GLY A 106 3.81 3.09 0.13
CA GLY A 106 4.87 2.47 0.91
C GLY A 106 5.14 1.05 0.43
N ASN A 107 6.32 0.54 0.79
CA ASN A 107 6.62 -0.88 0.65
C ASN A 107 5.61 -1.71 1.49
N ASP A 108 5.20 -2.86 0.96
CA ASP A 108 4.22 -3.78 1.54
C ASP A 108 4.55 -4.23 2.97
N ALA A 109 5.78 -4.67 3.24
CA ALA A 109 6.22 -5.08 4.58
C ALA A 109 6.20 -3.91 5.57
N ASN A 110 6.65 -2.74 5.13
CA ASN A 110 6.62 -1.51 5.92
C ASN A 110 5.19 -1.08 6.27
N VAL A 111 4.25 -1.08 5.31
CA VAL A 111 2.85 -0.72 5.58
C VAL A 111 2.12 -1.80 6.40
N ALA A 112 2.47 -3.07 6.24
CA ALA A 112 1.98 -4.15 7.10
C ALA A 112 2.43 -3.94 8.56
N ALA A 113 3.70 -3.58 8.78
CA ALA A 113 4.22 -3.23 10.09
C ALA A 113 3.45 -2.05 10.71
N LEU A 114 3.15 -1.02 9.91
CA LEU A 114 2.37 0.12 10.36
C LEU A 114 0.93 -0.28 10.74
N ALA A 115 0.30 -1.18 9.99
CA ALA A 115 -1.02 -1.70 10.30
C ALA A 115 -1.02 -2.45 11.64
N GLU A 116 -0.05 -3.36 11.85
CA GLU A 116 0.12 -4.10 13.10
C GLU A 116 0.35 -3.16 14.29
N ALA A 117 1.18 -2.14 14.09
CA ALA A 117 1.45 -1.14 15.11
C ALA A 117 0.28 -0.19 15.37
N SER A 118 -0.66 -0.01 14.43
CA SER A 118 -1.74 0.97 14.57
C SER A 118 -3.02 0.35 15.10
N VAL A 119 -3.40 -0.82 14.57
CA VAL A 119 -4.70 -1.47 14.85
C VAL A 119 -4.58 -2.96 15.11
N GLY A 120 -3.42 -3.57 14.83
CA GLY A 120 -3.17 -4.99 15.04
C GLY A 120 -2.59 -5.31 16.42
N ASN A 121 -1.74 -6.34 16.47
CA ASN A 121 -1.23 -6.89 17.73
C ASN A 121 -0.18 -5.99 18.41
N GLY A 122 0.44 -5.09 17.64
CA GLY A 122 1.43 -4.12 18.13
C GLY A 122 0.83 -2.78 18.58
N LYS A 123 -0.51 -2.64 18.62
CA LYS A 123 -1.18 -1.35 18.90
C LYS A 123 -0.81 -0.74 20.26
N ASP A 124 -0.52 -1.55 21.27
CA ASP A 124 -0.16 -1.08 22.62
C ASP A 124 1.36 -1.01 22.84
N ALA A 125 2.16 -1.42 21.84
CA ALA A 125 3.61 -1.35 21.89
C ALA A 125 4.13 -0.01 21.34
N GLU A 126 5.20 0.49 21.95
CA GLU A 126 5.95 1.64 21.47
C GLU A 126 6.82 1.30 20.27
N VAL A 127 7.47 0.13 20.31
CA VAL A 127 8.33 -0.39 19.24
C VAL A 127 7.70 -1.66 18.68
N VAL A 128 7.54 -1.72 17.35
CA VAL A 128 7.07 -2.91 16.65
C VAL A 128 8.06 -3.24 15.53
N GLN A 129 8.75 -4.37 15.67
CA GLN A 129 9.48 -4.99 14.57
C GLN A 129 8.55 -6.02 13.92
N TYR A 130 8.26 -5.82 12.65
CA TYR A 130 7.53 -6.75 11.82
C TYR A 130 8.52 -7.51 10.94
N LEU A 131 8.26 -8.81 10.79
CA LEU A 131 8.95 -9.69 9.87
C LEU A 131 7.90 -10.50 9.12
N THR A 132 7.94 -10.48 7.79
CA THR A 132 7.12 -11.35 6.95
C THR A 132 8.00 -12.47 6.39
N LEU A 133 7.53 -13.70 6.54
CA LEU A 133 8.18 -14.92 6.08
C LEU A 133 7.34 -15.53 4.97
N SER A 134 7.81 -15.42 3.73
CA SER A 134 7.14 -15.98 2.55
C SER A 134 8.17 -16.59 1.61
N THR A 135 8.13 -16.28 0.31
CA THR A 135 9.20 -16.65 -0.63
C THR A 135 10.54 -15.96 -0.31
N GLY A 136 10.49 -14.83 0.41
CA GLY A 136 11.63 -14.12 0.98
C GLY A 136 11.29 -13.58 2.37
N ILE A 137 12.20 -12.79 2.93
CA ILE A 137 12.04 -12.13 4.24
C ILE A 137 11.91 -10.63 4.02
N GLY A 138 10.78 -10.07 4.44
CA GLY A 138 10.56 -8.61 4.47
C GLY A 138 10.48 -8.11 5.90
N GLY A 139 10.79 -6.83 6.11
CA GLY A 139 10.79 -6.23 7.44
C GLY A 139 10.12 -4.86 7.47
N GLY A 140 9.71 -4.45 8.67
CA GLY A 140 9.30 -3.08 8.95
C GLY A 140 9.50 -2.74 10.42
N LEU A 141 10.00 -1.54 10.71
CA LEU A 141 10.25 -1.06 12.07
C LEU A 141 9.40 0.17 12.33
N ILE A 142 8.57 0.09 13.35
CA ILE A 142 7.73 1.20 13.82
C ILE A 142 8.20 1.62 15.21
N LEU A 143 8.46 2.92 15.38
CA LEU A 143 8.80 3.55 16.66
C LEU A 143 7.78 4.65 16.95
N SER A 144 7.06 4.54 18.07
CA SER A 144 6.05 5.51 18.50
C SER A 144 5.04 5.83 17.39
N LYS A 145 4.55 4.78 16.71
CA LYS A 145 3.63 4.84 15.55
C LYS A 145 4.17 5.56 14.31
N LYS A 146 5.49 5.75 14.23
CA LYS A 146 6.18 6.30 13.07
C LYS A 146 7.06 5.22 12.43
N MET A 147 6.98 5.13 11.10
CA MET A 147 7.79 4.20 10.33
C MET A 147 9.25 4.65 10.28
N ILE A 148 10.17 3.71 10.49
CA ILE A 148 11.61 3.94 10.40
C ILE A 148 12.12 3.32 9.09
N THR A 149 12.26 4.16 8.06
CA THR A 149 12.59 3.75 6.68
C THR A 149 14.05 3.97 6.27
N GLY A 150 14.92 4.40 7.20
CA GLY A 150 16.32 4.70 6.90
C GLY A 150 16.53 5.94 6.03
N HIS A 151 17.79 6.29 5.75
CA HIS A 151 18.14 7.56 5.08
C HIS A 151 17.56 7.70 3.66
N TYR A 152 17.56 6.61 2.88
CA TYR A 152 17.08 6.59 1.50
C TYR A 152 15.65 6.05 1.33
N GLY A 153 14.99 5.64 2.43
CA GLY A 153 13.64 5.07 2.36
C GLY A 153 13.56 3.55 2.15
N PHE A 154 14.71 2.87 2.04
CA PHE A 154 14.83 1.41 1.83
C PHE A 154 15.29 0.64 3.08
N GLY A 155 15.08 1.21 4.26
CA GLY A 155 15.35 0.50 5.50
C GLY A 155 14.45 -0.73 5.65
N GLN A 156 14.91 -1.69 6.45
CA GLN A 156 14.19 -2.92 6.79
C GLN A 156 14.11 -3.99 5.67
N GLU A 157 14.92 -3.85 4.61
CA GLU A 157 15.26 -4.92 3.66
C GLU A 157 16.20 -5.94 4.33
N VAL A 158 15.66 -6.77 5.22
CA VAL A 158 16.42 -7.68 6.11
C VAL A 158 16.72 -9.05 5.49
N GLY A 159 16.18 -9.33 4.31
CA GLY A 159 16.26 -10.62 3.61
C GLY A 159 17.12 -10.62 2.36
#